data_AF-B4RN67-F1
#
_entry.id   AF-B4RN67-F1
#
_cell.length_a   1.000
_cell.length_b   1.000
_cell.length_c   1.000
_cell.angle_alpha   90.00
_cell.angle_beta   90.00
_cell.angle_gamma   90.00
#
_symmetry.space_group_name_H-M   'P 1'
#
loop_
_entity.id
_entity.type
_entity.pdbx_description
1 polymer ?
#
loop_
_entity_poly.entity_id
_entity_poly.type
_entity_poly.pdbx_seq_one_letter_code
_entity_poly.pdbx_strand_id
1 'polypeptide(L)'
;MVCDAAWDIASAHPGSPVVYASHDGEMARSFDLWLELLKSHTVSPTSFGLSVHNATAGQWSILRRDMSEQTALAVCADGVETALAEAASLLEEGCGSVLVLAADDPLPEGYAVSATRAPFAYALAMVLTKGTRYSLTLSASDDMPSEAGMLPEAYWSGLEWVRFLLNGSRECRRVYRNREWLWQPASCRLKISAMSAPSTTWYRRY
;
A
#
# COMPACT_ATOMS: atom_id res chain seq x y z
N MET A 1 -12.27 -3.72 10.43
CA MET A 1 -11.96 -3.53 9.00
C MET A 1 -10.91 -4.48 8.47
N VAL A 2 -9.61 -4.30 8.77
CA VAL A 2 -8.56 -5.22 8.26
C VAL A 2 -8.83 -6.66 8.70
N CYS A 3 -9.21 -6.84 9.97
CA CYS A 3 -9.60 -8.15 10.47
C CYS A 3 -10.74 -8.77 9.63
N ASP A 4 -11.83 -8.04 9.47
CA ASP A 4 -13.02 -8.52 8.74
C ASP A 4 -12.72 -8.82 7.26
N ALA A 5 -11.89 -7.99 6.61
CA ALA A 5 -11.55 -8.18 5.20
C ALA A 5 -10.62 -9.38 4.95
N ALA A 6 -9.74 -9.69 5.92
CA ALA A 6 -8.63 -10.60 5.70
C ALA A 6 -8.74 -11.94 6.45
N TRP A 7 -9.61 -12.07 7.46
CA TRP A 7 -9.57 -13.22 8.37
C TRP A 7 -9.70 -14.57 7.66
N ASP A 8 -10.69 -14.70 6.79
CA ASP A 8 -10.99 -15.96 6.10
C ASP A 8 -9.91 -16.30 5.06
N ILE A 9 -9.50 -15.31 4.26
CA ILE A 9 -8.47 -15.52 3.24
C ILE A 9 -7.11 -15.85 3.87
N ALA A 10 -6.75 -15.19 4.98
CA ALA A 10 -5.53 -15.53 5.71
C ALA A 10 -5.64 -16.89 6.43
N SER A 11 -6.84 -17.33 6.81
CA SER A 11 -7.05 -18.69 7.36
C SER A 11 -6.82 -19.77 6.30
N ALA A 12 -7.21 -19.50 5.05
CA ALA A 12 -7.01 -20.40 3.93
C ALA A 12 -5.56 -20.45 3.44
N HIS A 13 -4.75 -19.44 3.76
CA HIS A 13 -3.36 -19.31 3.35
C HIS A 13 -2.44 -19.08 4.57
N PRO A 14 -2.35 -20.07 5.49
CA PRO A 14 -1.51 -19.94 6.67
C PRO A 14 -0.04 -19.88 6.28
N GLY A 15 0.73 -19.04 6.97
CA GLY A 15 2.17 -18.94 6.78
C GLY A 15 2.60 -18.02 5.63
N SER A 16 1.68 -17.46 4.85
CA SER A 16 2.01 -16.45 3.84
C SER A 16 2.57 -15.18 4.49
N PRO A 17 3.70 -14.64 3.99
CA PRO A 17 4.14 -13.31 4.38
C PRO A 17 3.06 -12.27 4.12
N VAL A 18 3.05 -11.20 4.91
CA VAL A 18 2.06 -10.13 4.83
C VAL A 18 2.71 -8.85 4.32
N VAL A 19 2.16 -8.29 3.25
CA VAL A 19 2.46 -6.92 2.81
C VAL A 19 1.26 -6.05 3.17
N TYR A 20 1.41 -5.23 4.20
CA TYR A 20 0.44 -4.20 4.57
C TYR A 20 0.82 -2.88 3.89
N ALA A 21 -0.13 -2.22 3.26
CA ALA A 21 0.04 -0.91 2.66
C ALA A 21 -1.06 0.04 3.10
N SER A 22 -0.69 1.27 3.38
CA SER A 22 -1.63 2.33 3.76
C SER A 22 -1.04 3.69 3.43
N HIS A 23 -1.88 4.61 2.98
CA HIS A 23 -1.52 6.02 2.83
C HIS A 23 -1.66 6.75 4.16
N ASP A 24 -2.79 6.55 4.85
CA ASP A 24 -3.12 7.30 6.06
C ASP A 24 -2.49 6.67 7.32
N GLY A 25 -2.20 5.38 7.31
CA GLY A 25 -1.72 4.64 8.47
C GLY A 25 -2.63 4.85 9.69
N GLU A 26 -2.04 5.28 10.80
CA GLU A 26 -2.74 5.66 12.04
C GLU A 26 -2.76 7.19 12.21
N MET A 27 -2.97 7.93 11.12
CA MET A 27 -2.95 9.40 11.13
C MET A 27 -4.00 9.99 12.08
N ALA A 28 -5.23 9.48 12.10
CA ALA A 28 -6.26 9.97 13.03
C ALA A 28 -5.82 9.85 14.50
N ARG A 29 -5.25 8.69 14.87
CA ARG A 29 -4.67 8.48 16.21
C ARG A 29 -3.50 9.40 16.49
N SER A 30 -2.64 9.64 15.50
CA SER A 30 -1.53 10.58 15.62
C SER A 30 -2.02 12.00 15.89
N PHE A 31 -3.08 12.45 15.23
CA PHE A 31 -3.69 13.76 15.49
C PHE A 31 -4.30 13.84 16.90
N ASP A 32 -4.99 12.80 17.35
CA ASP A 32 -5.52 12.73 18.72
C ASP A 32 -4.42 12.81 19.77
N LEU A 33 -3.31 12.10 19.55
CA LEU A 33 -2.12 12.16 20.40
C LEU A 33 -1.54 13.56 20.51
N TRP A 34 -1.41 14.26 19.38
CA TRP A 34 -0.94 15.65 19.38
C TRP A 34 -1.88 16.56 20.16
N LEU A 35 -3.19 16.43 19.97
CA LEU A 35 -4.18 17.20 20.72
C LEU A 35 -4.14 16.90 22.22
N GLU A 36 -3.99 15.64 22.61
CA GLU A 36 -3.86 15.22 24.01
C GLU A 36 -2.59 15.80 24.64
N LEU A 37 -1.46 15.72 23.94
CA LEU A 37 -0.19 16.28 24.37
C LEU A 37 -0.28 17.79 24.59
N LEU A 38 -0.91 18.50 23.65
CA LEU A 38 -1.09 19.96 23.74
C LEU A 38 -2.01 20.37 24.89
N LYS A 39 -3.02 19.56 25.23
CA LYS A 39 -3.99 19.87 26.30
C LYS A 39 -3.52 19.45 27.69
N SER A 40 -2.88 18.29 27.79
CA SER A 40 -2.58 17.64 29.07
C SER A 40 -1.10 17.63 29.43
N HIS A 41 -0.20 17.99 28.49
CA HIS A 41 1.25 17.82 28.59
C HIS A 41 1.71 16.38 28.85
N THR A 42 0.84 15.40 28.57
CA THR A 42 1.12 13.98 28.73
C THR A 42 0.60 13.19 27.53
N VAL A 43 1.16 12.01 27.32
CA VAL A 43 0.73 11.06 26.28
C VAL A 43 0.76 9.66 26.88
N SER A 44 -0.28 8.86 26.61
CA SER A 44 -0.28 7.44 26.93
C SER A 44 0.77 6.68 26.12
N PRO A 45 1.71 5.94 26.76
CA PRO A 45 2.69 5.12 26.05
C PRO A 45 2.04 4.09 25.11
N THR A 46 0.89 3.54 25.50
CA THR A 46 0.13 2.60 24.66
C THR A 46 -0.44 3.30 23.43
N SER A 47 -1.02 4.49 23.59
CA SER A 47 -1.59 5.22 22.46
C SER A 47 -0.50 5.62 21.45
N PHE A 48 0.66 6.08 21.95
CA PHE A 48 1.84 6.33 21.11
C PHE A 48 2.34 5.07 20.39
N GLY A 49 2.42 3.93 21.08
CA GLY A 49 2.81 2.66 20.47
C GLY A 49 1.85 2.17 19.38
N LEU A 50 0.58 2.61 19.42
CA LEU A 50 -0.43 2.28 18.42
C LEU A 50 -0.53 3.31 17.29
N SER A 51 0.20 4.43 17.33
CA SER A 51 0.14 5.47 16.30
C SER A 51 1.18 5.32 15.19
N VAL A 52 2.08 4.35 15.31
CA VAL A 52 3.07 4.06 14.28
C VAL A 52 2.40 3.35 13.09
N HIS A 53 2.91 3.57 11.88
CA HIS A 53 2.31 3.06 10.64
C HIS A 53 2.10 1.53 10.63
N ASN A 54 3.04 0.80 11.24
CA ASN A 54 3.01 -0.65 11.30
C ASN A 54 2.13 -1.20 12.44
N ALA A 55 1.49 -0.35 13.25
CA ALA A 55 0.68 -0.79 14.38
C ALA A 55 -0.47 -1.71 13.96
N THR A 56 -1.11 -1.44 12.82
CA THR A 56 -2.19 -2.27 12.28
C THR A 56 -1.71 -3.68 11.90
N ALA A 57 -0.58 -3.77 11.20
CA ALA A 57 0.04 -5.05 10.84
C ALA A 57 0.49 -5.84 12.08
N GLY A 58 1.13 -5.14 13.04
CA GLY A 58 1.58 -5.75 14.30
C GLY A 58 0.42 -6.27 15.16
N GLN A 59 -0.65 -5.49 15.31
CA GLN A 59 -1.86 -5.94 16.01
C GLN A 59 -2.48 -7.17 15.33
N TRP A 60 -2.54 -7.17 14.00
CA TRP A 60 -3.02 -8.31 13.22
C TRP A 60 -2.17 -9.57 13.47
N SER A 61 -0.84 -9.47 13.42
CA SER A 61 0.07 -10.59 13.75
C SER A 61 -0.21 -11.16 15.14
N ILE A 62 -0.32 -10.30 16.15
CA ILE A 62 -0.60 -10.69 17.54
C ILE A 62 -1.94 -11.42 17.65
N LEU A 63 -3.01 -10.86 17.06
CA LEU A 63 -4.35 -11.44 17.11
C LEU A 63 -4.43 -12.82 16.46
N ARG A 64 -3.72 -13.02 15.34
CA ARG A 64 -3.67 -14.31 14.63
C ARG A 64 -2.65 -15.28 15.21
N ARG A 65 -1.76 -14.81 16.10
CA ARG A 65 -0.55 -15.54 16.51
C ARG A 65 0.29 -15.96 15.30
N ASP A 66 0.32 -15.08 14.31
CA ASP A 66 1.00 -15.31 13.05
C ASP A 66 2.38 -14.66 13.10
N MET A 67 3.41 -15.50 13.00
CA MET A 67 4.82 -15.10 13.08
C MET A 67 5.47 -15.07 11.69
N SER A 68 4.69 -15.16 10.62
CA SER A 68 5.19 -14.96 9.26
C SER A 68 5.76 -13.55 9.09
N GLU A 69 6.67 -13.43 8.12
CA GLU A 69 7.28 -12.16 7.74
C GLU A 69 6.21 -11.11 7.40
N GLN A 70 6.45 -9.87 7.84
CA GLN A 70 5.54 -8.75 7.60
C GLN A 70 6.28 -7.49 7.16
N THR A 71 5.80 -6.89 6.08
CA THR A 71 6.24 -5.58 5.58
C THR A 71 5.08 -4.59 5.70
N ALA A 72 5.33 -3.41 6.26
CA ALA A 72 4.36 -2.32 6.34
C ALA A 72 4.84 -1.12 5.50
N LEU A 73 4.13 -0.81 4.43
CA LEU A 73 4.45 0.22 3.45
C LEU A 73 3.61 1.47 3.70
N ALA A 74 4.28 2.60 3.93
CA ALA A 74 3.67 3.92 3.78
C ALA A 74 3.70 4.28 2.30
N VAL A 75 2.51 4.39 1.69
CA VAL A 75 2.36 4.55 0.25
C VAL A 75 1.71 5.89 -0.10
N CYS A 76 2.01 6.40 -1.29
CA CYS A 76 1.31 7.54 -1.85
C CYS A 76 0.04 7.07 -2.58
N ALA A 77 -0.29 7.67 -3.72
CA ALA A 77 -1.53 7.35 -4.42
C ALA A 77 -1.54 5.98 -5.13
N ASP A 78 -0.37 5.42 -5.44
CA ASP A 78 -0.18 4.12 -6.11
C ASP A 78 -0.07 2.94 -5.12
N GLY A 79 -0.87 2.98 -4.05
CA GLY A 79 -0.75 2.08 -2.91
C GLY A 79 -0.91 0.59 -3.21
N VAL A 80 -1.95 0.19 -3.95
CA VAL A 80 -2.16 -1.22 -4.30
C VAL A 80 -1.07 -1.73 -5.23
N GLU A 81 -0.70 -0.95 -6.23
CA GLU A 81 0.35 -1.32 -7.18
C GLU A 81 1.72 -1.46 -6.49
N THR A 82 2.04 -0.55 -5.58
CA THR A 82 3.27 -0.61 -4.77
C THR A 82 3.27 -1.84 -3.87
N ALA A 83 2.15 -2.15 -3.22
CA ALA A 83 2.02 -3.34 -2.38
C ALA A 83 2.17 -4.65 -3.19
N LEU A 84 1.64 -4.68 -4.41
CA LEU A 84 1.77 -5.83 -5.31
C LEU A 84 3.17 -5.98 -5.86
N ALA A 85 3.89 -4.88 -6.11
CA ALA A 85 5.30 -4.93 -6.49
C ALA A 85 6.17 -5.54 -5.37
N GLU A 86 5.94 -5.13 -4.12
CA GLU A 86 6.60 -5.73 -2.95
C GLU A 86 6.26 -7.23 -2.81
N ALA A 87 4.97 -7.57 -2.93
CA ALA A 87 4.53 -8.96 -2.86
C ALA A 87 5.12 -9.83 -4.00
N ALA A 88 5.29 -9.26 -5.20
CA ALA A 88 5.94 -9.95 -6.32
C ALA A 88 7.42 -10.23 -6.02
N SER A 89 8.13 -9.31 -5.35
CA SER A 89 9.51 -9.55 -4.90
C SER A 89 9.60 -10.73 -3.93
N LEU A 90 8.72 -10.80 -2.93
CA LEU A 90 8.66 -11.93 -1.99
C LEU A 90 8.34 -13.27 -2.67
N LEU A 91 7.49 -13.26 -3.71
CA LEU A 91 7.24 -14.45 -4.53
C LEU A 91 8.51 -14.87 -5.32
N GLU A 92 9.27 -13.92 -5.84
CA GLU A 92 10.53 -14.21 -6.53
C GLU A 92 11.62 -14.74 -5.58
N GLU A 93 11.58 -14.37 -4.31
CA GLU A 93 12.43 -14.93 -3.25
C GLU A 93 12.04 -16.37 -2.84
N GLY A 94 10.95 -16.91 -3.40
CA GLY A 94 10.55 -18.31 -3.25
C GLY A 94 9.32 -18.51 -2.38
N CYS A 95 8.64 -17.45 -1.92
CA CYS A 95 7.38 -17.59 -1.21
C CYS A 95 6.30 -18.17 -2.14
N GLY A 96 5.55 -19.17 -1.65
CA GLY A 96 4.48 -19.80 -2.46
C GLY A 96 3.26 -18.91 -2.64
N SER A 97 3.01 -18.02 -1.68
CA SER A 97 1.92 -17.03 -1.69
C SER A 97 2.24 -15.88 -0.75
N VAL A 98 1.65 -14.71 -0.99
CA VAL A 98 1.80 -13.51 -0.16
C VAL A 98 0.42 -12.91 0.09
N LEU A 99 0.10 -12.58 1.35
CA LEU A 99 -1.10 -11.87 1.72
C LEU A 99 -0.85 -10.36 1.59
N VAL A 100 -1.60 -9.70 0.72
CA VAL A 100 -1.55 -8.24 0.53
C VAL A 100 -2.76 -7.61 1.18
N LEU A 101 -2.52 -6.66 2.07
CA LEU A 101 -3.53 -5.90 2.80
C LEU A 101 -3.37 -4.41 2.48
N ALA A 102 -4.40 -3.78 1.95
CA ALA A 102 -4.44 -2.33 1.77
C ALA A 102 -5.60 -1.77 2.58
N ALA A 103 -5.35 -0.81 3.47
CA ALA A 103 -6.41 -0.22 4.27
C ALA A 103 -6.12 1.24 4.59
N ASP A 104 -7.17 2.05 4.60
CA ASP A 104 -7.10 3.43 5.05
C ASP A 104 -8.38 3.79 5.82
N ASP A 105 -8.19 4.58 6.87
CA ASP A 105 -9.26 5.23 7.62
C ASP A 105 -9.05 6.75 7.52
N PRO A 106 -9.82 7.45 6.66
CA PRO A 106 -9.55 8.84 6.34
C PRO A 106 -9.70 9.73 7.57
N LEU A 107 -8.80 10.71 7.70
CA LEU A 107 -8.83 11.67 8.79
C LEU A 107 -10.22 12.36 8.89
N PRO A 108 -10.88 12.35 10.08
CA PRO A 108 -12.19 12.96 10.24
C PRO A 108 -12.25 14.43 9.78
N GLU A 109 -13.40 14.85 9.26
CA GLU A 109 -13.62 16.23 8.80
C GLU A 109 -13.51 17.27 9.94
N GLY A 110 -13.64 16.82 11.20
CA GLY A 110 -13.48 17.68 12.38
C GLY A 110 -12.08 18.28 12.54
N TYR A 111 -11.06 17.72 11.89
CA TYR A 111 -9.73 18.34 11.84
C TYR A 111 -9.68 19.36 10.71
N ALA A 112 -9.48 20.63 11.07
CA ALA A 112 -9.36 21.76 10.15
C ALA A 112 -8.01 21.79 9.41
N VAL A 113 -7.66 20.68 8.75
CA VAL A 113 -6.48 20.53 7.89
C VAL A 113 -6.92 20.31 6.45
N SER A 114 -6.23 21.00 5.54
CA SER A 114 -6.37 20.77 4.10
C SER A 114 -5.71 19.44 3.77
N ALA A 115 -6.52 18.43 3.48
CA ALA A 115 -6.08 17.08 3.16
C ALA A 115 -7.06 16.43 2.19
N THR A 116 -6.52 15.68 1.24
CA THR A 116 -7.29 14.70 0.47
C THR A 116 -7.76 13.61 1.43
N ARG A 117 -9.01 13.17 1.29
CA ARG A 117 -9.59 12.12 2.12
C ARG A 117 -10.25 11.08 1.23
N ALA A 118 -10.05 9.81 1.54
CA ALA A 118 -10.81 8.72 0.96
C ALA A 118 -12.31 8.92 1.25
N PRO A 119 -13.21 8.42 0.38
CA PRO A 119 -14.65 8.64 0.53
C PRO A 119 -15.23 7.97 1.79
N PHE A 120 -14.59 6.90 2.27
CA PHE A 120 -14.92 6.18 3.50
C PHE A 120 -13.74 5.29 3.91
N ALA A 121 -13.75 4.82 5.15
CA ALA A 121 -12.77 3.87 5.65
C ALA A 121 -12.92 2.53 4.91
N TYR A 122 -11.84 2.00 4.33
CA TYR A 122 -11.86 0.75 3.57
C TYR A 122 -10.69 -0.18 3.89
N ALA A 123 -10.87 -1.47 3.63
CA ALA A 123 -9.82 -2.47 3.66
C ALA A 123 -10.00 -3.44 2.49
N LEU A 124 -8.90 -3.81 1.85
CA LEU A 124 -8.79 -4.77 0.76
C LEU A 124 -7.77 -5.84 1.18
N ALA A 125 -8.15 -7.11 1.03
CA ALA A 125 -7.27 -8.24 1.24
C ALA A 125 -7.18 -9.08 -0.04
N MET A 126 -5.97 -9.47 -0.39
CA MET A 126 -5.69 -10.29 -1.58
C MET A 126 -4.63 -11.33 -1.24
N VAL A 127 -4.69 -12.49 -1.88
CA VAL A 127 -3.57 -13.42 -1.89
C VAL A 127 -2.98 -13.44 -3.29
N LEU A 128 -1.68 -13.15 -3.36
CA LEU A 128 -0.89 -13.20 -4.57
C LEU A 128 -0.14 -14.52 -4.63
N THR A 129 -0.22 -15.20 -5.77
CA THR A 129 0.57 -16.39 -6.11
C THR A 129 1.19 -16.20 -7.49
N LYS A 130 2.28 -16.93 -7.79
CA LYS A 130 2.82 -16.95 -9.15
C LYS A 130 1.75 -17.41 -10.14
N GLY A 131 1.67 -16.72 -11.28
CA GLY A 131 0.67 -17.01 -12.30
C GLY A 131 0.73 -16.04 -13.48
N THR A 132 -0.19 -16.22 -14.42
CA THR A 132 -0.25 -15.46 -15.68
C THR A 132 -1.63 -14.85 -15.93
N ARG A 133 -2.40 -14.59 -14.86
CA ARG A 133 -3.73 -14.00 -15.02
C ARG A 133 -3.65 -12.52 -15.36
N TYR A 134 -2.79 -11.78 -14.66
CA TYR A 134 -2.58 -10.36 -14.84
C TYR A 134 -1.08 -10.06 -14.94
N SER A 135 -0.76 -8.98 -15.65
CA SER A 135 0.55 -8.34 -15.65
C SER A 135 0.37 -6.91 -15.17
N LEU A 136 1.33 -6.46 -14.36
CA LEU A 136 1.43 -5.10 -13.87
C LEU A 136 2.77 -4.53 -14.34
N THR A 137 2.73 -3.43 -15.08
CA THR A 137 3.94 -2.78 -15.62
C THR A 137 4.04 -1.36 -15.08
N LEU A 138 5.19 -1.01 -14.52
CA LEU A 138 5.53 0.36 -14.11
C LEU A 138 6.32 1.04 -15.23
N SER A 139 5.89 2.25 -15.60
CA SER A 139 6.67 3.21 -16.39
C SER A 139 6.87 4.46 -15.54
N ALA A 140 8.12 4.87 -15.33
CA ALA A 140 8.45 6.06 -14.54
C ALA A 140 9.09 7.12 -15.44
N SER A 141 8.80 8.39 -15.15
CA SER A 141 9.45 9.54 -15.78
C SER A 141 10.34 10.26 -14.77
N ASP A 142 11.54 10.65 -15.19
CA ASP A 142 12.43 11.48 -14.35
C ASP A 142 11.94 12.95 -14.30
N ASP A 143 11.07 13.35 -15.22
CA ASP A 143 10.42 14.66 -15.19
C ASP A 143 9.38 14.72 -14.08
N MET A 144 9.70 15.43 -13.01
CA MET A 144 8.75 15.83 -11.97
C MET A 144 7.97 17.05 -12.46
N PRO A 145 6.65 16.93 -12.71
CA PRO A 145 5.89 18.09 -13.13
C PRO A 145 5.77 19.09 -11.96
N SER A 146 5.68 20.38 -12.29
CA SER A 146 5.53 21.47 -11.31
C SER A 146 4.32 21.21 -10.40
N GLU A 147 4.49 21.40 -9.08
CA GLU A 147 3.39 21.25 -8.11
C GLU A 147 2.26 22.25 -8.32
N ALA A 148 2.53 23.36 -9.01
CA ALA A 148 1.54 24.39 -9.30
C ALA A 148 0.49 23.89 -10.31
N GLY A 149 -0.69 23.51 -9.80
CA GLY A 149 -1.86 23.15 -10.60
C GLY A 149 -2.19 21.66 -10.65
N MET A 150 -1.47 20.80 -9.92
CA MET A 150 -1.88 19.40 -9.78
C MET A 150 -3.07 19.27 -8.84
N LEU A 151 -4.12 18.60 -9.32
CA LEU A 151 -5.17 18.10 -8.44
C LEU A 151 -4.57 17.05 -7.50
N PRO A 152 -5.05 16.97 -6.24
CA PRO A 152 -4.61 15.92 -5.35
C PRO A 152 -4.94 14.54 -5.92
N GLU A 153 -3.96 13.64 -5.88
CA GLU A 153 -4.15 12.29 -6.40
C GLU A 153 -5.03 11.48 -5.44
N ALA A 154 -6.02 10.78 -6.00
CA ALA A 154 -6.84 9.85 -5.25
C ALA A 154 -5.98 8.70 -4.73
N TYR A 155 -5.80 8.61 -3.40
CA TYR A 155 -4.96 7.58 -2.80
C TYR A 155 -5.68 6.25 -2.53
N TRP A 156 -7.00 6.21 -2.74
CA TRP A 156 -7.82 5.00 -2.60
C TRP A 156 -7.73 4.06 -3.82
N SER A 157 -6.51 3.78 -4.27
CA SER A 157 -6.21 2.90 -5.42
C SER A 157 -6.82 1.50 -5.29
N GLY A 158 -7.07 1.02 -4.06
CA GLY A 158 -7.76 -0.23 -3.79
C GLY A 158 -9.23 -0.23 -4.19
N LEU A 159 -9.96 0.87 -3.93
CA LEU A 159 -11.35 1.00 -4.37
C LEU A 159 -11.45 1.05 -5.89
N GLU A 160 -10.56 1.82 -6.52
CA GLU A 160 -10.48 1.87 -7.99
C GLU A 160 -10.11 0.50 -8.57
N TRP A 161 -9.38 -0.35 -7.82
CA TRP A 161 -8.95 -1.65 -8.31
C TRP A 161 -10.11 -2.65 -8.26
N VAL A 162 -10.88 -2.63 -7.18
CA VAL A 162 -12.15 -3.37 -7.09
C VAL A 162 -13.09 -2.95 -8.21
N ARG A 163 -13.23 -1.64 -8.47
CA ARG A 163 -14.04 -1.12 -9.57
C ARG A 163 -13.55 -1.63 -10.94
N PHE A 164 -12.24 -1.62 -11.17
CA PHE A 164 -11.64 -2.17 -12.38
C PHE A 164 -12.00 -3.66 -12.57
N LEU A 165 -11.84 -4.47 -11.52
CA LEU A 165 -12.18 -5.89 -11.57
C LEU A 165 -13.66 -6.14 -11.86
N LEU A 166 -14.56 -5.42 -11.19
CA LEU A 166 -16.00 -5.60 -11.33
C LEU A 166 -16.53 -5.15 -12.70
N ASN A 167 -15.87 -4.18 -13.33
CA ASN A 167 -16.24 -3.71 -14.66
C ASN A 167 -15.86 -4.70 -15.78
N GLY A 168 -15.06 -5.74 -15.48
CA GLY A 168 -14.60 -6.70 -16.49
C GLY A 168 -13.67 -6.09 -17.55
N SER A 169 -13.13 -4.90 -17.29
CA SER A 169 -12.15 -4.25 -18.16
C SER A 169 -10.92 -5.13 -18.31
N ARG A 170 -10.41 -5.27 -19.53
CA ARG A 170 -9.19 -6.03 -19.78
C ARG A 170 -7.95 -5.25 -19.39
N GLU A 171 -7.97 -3.94 -19.60
CA GLU A 171 -6.83 -3.06 -19.39
C GLU A 171 -7.22 -1.89 -18.49
N CYS A 172 -6.31 -1.46 -17.62
CA CYS A 172 -6.44 -0.25 -16.84
C CYS A 172 -5.08 0.44 -16.72
N ARG A 173 -5.03 1.67 -17.22
CA ARG A 173 -3.87 2.55 -17.08
C ARG A 173 -4.13 3.53 -15.95
N ARG A 174 -3.21 3.59 -14.99
CA ARG A 174 -3.27 4.52 -13.86
C ARG A 174 -2.05 5.40 -13.89
N VAL A 175 -2.31 6.70 -13.97
CA VAL A 175 -1.27 7.72 -14.09
C VAL A 175 -1.24 8.51 -12.80
N TYR A 176 -0.04 8.61 -12.25
CA TYR A 176 0.35 9.38 -11.08
C TYR A 176 1.46 10.35 -11.48
N ARG A 177 1.92 11.21 -10.55
CA ARG A 177 2.81 12.36 -10.82
C ARG A 177 3.97 12.04 -11.75
N ASN A 178 4.72 10.97 -11.46
CA ASN A 178 5.90 10.54 -12.20
C ASN A 178 5.89 9.04 -12.49
N ARG A 179 4.74 8.39 -12.30
CA ARG A 179 4.59 6.95 -12.41
C ARG A 179 3.31 6.62 -13.14
N GLU A 180 3.41 5.57 -13.93
CA GLU A 180 2.29 5.00 -14.63
C GLU A 180 2.30 3.50 -14.45
N TRP A 181 1.15 3.00 -14.03
CA TRP A 181 0.90 1.58 -13.88
C TRP A 181 -0.08 1.10 -14.94
N LEU A 182 0.33 0.07 -15.67
CA LEU A 182 -0.51 -0.61 -16.66
C LEU A 182 -0.90 -1.99 -16.16
N TRP A 183 -2.19 -2.16 -15.93
CA TRP A 183 -2.85 -3.45 -15.67
C TRP A 183 -3.35 -4.04 -16.98
N GLN A 184 -2.98 -5.28 -17.26
CA GLN A 184 -3.48 -6.03 -18.42
C GLN A 184 -3.61 -7.51 -18.10
N PRO A 185 -4.44 -8.29 -18.81
CA PRO A 185 -4.43 -9.74 -18.66
C PRO A 185 -3.06 -10.19 -19.16
N ALA A 186 -2.42 -11.16 -18.50
CA ALA A 186 -1.12 -11.59 -18.99
C ALA A 186 -1.34 -12.31 -20.33
N SER A 187 -1.01 -11.62 -21.43
CA SER A 187 -0.72 -12.31 -22.67
C SER A 187 0.51 -13.17 -22.40
N CYS A 188 0.46 -14.45 -22.73
CA CYS A 188 1.54 -15.39 -22.47
C CYS A 188 2.89 -14.76 -22.90
N ARG A 189 3.81 -14.61 -21.92
CA ARG A 189 5.13 -13.91 -21.89
C ARG A 189 5.13 -12.56 -21.14
N LEU A 190 5.36 -12.63 -19.82
CA LEU A 190 5.86 -11.48 -19.06
C LEU A 190 7.33 -11.21 -19.46
N LYS A 191 7.58 -10.03 -20.04
CA LYS A 191 8.90 -9.36 -20.03
C LYS A 191 8.80 -8.24 -19.00
N ILE A 192 9.52 -8.36 -17.89
CA ILE A 192 9.83 -7.21 -17.04
C ILE A 192 11.06 -6.54 -17.67
N SER A 193 10.85 -5.42 -18.37
CA SER A 193 11.95 -4.54 -18.78
C SER A 193 12.05 -3.40 -17.77
N ALA A 194 13.00 -3.50 -16.84
CA ALA A 194 13.51 -2.32 -16.17
C ALA A 194 14.26 -1.49 -17.23
N MET A 195 13.80 -0.27 -17.51
CA MET A 195 14.64 0.70 -18.22
C MET A 195 15.89 0.91 -17.35
N SER A 196 17.05 0.58 -17.92
CA SER A 196 18.34 0.72 -17.26
C SER A 196 18.53 2.15 -16.79
N ALA A 197 18.78 2.35 -15.50
CA ALA A 197 19.31 3.62 -14.99
C ALA A 197 20.64 3.95 -15.69
N PRO A 198 20.92 5.22 -16.02
CA PRO A 198 22.21 5.61 -16.55
C PRO A 198 23.31 5.32 -15.52
N SER A 199 24.38 4.67 -15.98
CA SER A 199 25.55 4.28 -15.20
C SER A 199 26.12 5.47 -14.43
N THR A 200 25.93 5.51 -13.11
CA THR A 200 26.65 6.43 -12.24
C THR A 200 27.83 5.68 -11.62
N THR A 201 29.00 5.93 -12.17
CA THR A 201 30.30 5.47 -11.67
C THR A 201 30.56 6.10 -10.30
N TRP A 202 30.45 5.31 -9.23
CA TRP A 202 30.90 5.74 -7.90
C TRP A 202 32.42 5.53 -7.77
N TYR A 203 33.18 6.61 -7.72
CA TYR A 203 34.58 6.59 -7.29
C TYR A 203 34.64 6.29 -5.79
N ARG A 204 35.25 5.16 -5.44
CA ARG A 204 35.64 4.83 -4.06
C ARG A 204 36.93 5.61 -3.75
N ARG A 205 36.86 6.63 -2.90
CA ARG A 205 38.04 7.16 -2.20
C ARG A 205 38.14 6.47 -0.84
N TYR A 206 39.33 5.94 -0.58
CA TYR A 206 39.76 5.34 0.68
C TYR A 206 39.76 6.37 1.81
#